data_AF-A0A258SQZ6-F1
#
_entry.id   AF-A0A258SQZ6-F1
#
_cell.length_a   1.000
_cell.length_b   1.000
_cell.length_c   1.000
_cell.angle_alpha   90.00
_cell.angle_beta   90.00
_cell.angle_gamma   90.00
#
_symmetry.space_group_name_H-M   'P 1'
#
loop_
_entity.id
_entity.type
_entity.pdbx_description
1 polymer ?
#
loop_
_entity_poly.entity_id
_entity_poly.type
_entity_poly.pdbx_seq_one_letter_code
_entity_poly.pdbx_strand_id
1 'polypeptide(L)'
;TDQGVSEAELRALYDLAIYGPTSANTQPARILFLASDEAKARLKPALMEGNLKALAAPVIAIIGYDLEFYEKIPQLFPHAPGFKDLFVNNPGMVEPHAFRNSALQGAYFILAARAVGLDVGPMSGFDAAKLDAEFFPDGKVKTNFIAALGHGDPSKVMPRLPRLPFEEGAKIL
;
A
#
# COMPACT_ATOMS: atom_id res chain seq x y z
N THR A 1 -13.18 -4.75 -16.68
CA THR A 1 -14.23 -4.18 -17.54
C THR A 1 -13.86 -2.73 -17.83
N ASP A 2 -14.68 -1.97 -18.57
CA ASP A 2 -14.48 -0.51 -18.75
C ASP A 2 -15.13 0.31 -17.62
N GLN A 3 -15.62 -0.37 -16.57
CA GLN A 3 -16.20 0.28 -15.40
C GLN A 3 -15.09 1.00 -14.64
N GLY A 4 -15.29 2.30 -14.41
CA GLY A 4 -14.40 3.11 -13.57
C GLY A 4 -14.58 2.82 -12.08
N VAL A 5 -13.64 3.32 -11.28
CA VAL A 5 -13.71 3.28 -9.81
C VAL A 5 -14.07 4.67 -9.31
N SER A 6 -15.14 4.76 -8.53
CA SER A 6 -15.63 6.00 -7.96
C SER A 6 -14.82 6.44 -6.74
N GLU A 7 -14.82 7.74 -6.45
CA GLU A 7 -14.23 8.27 -5.21
C GLU A 7 -14.87 7.64 -3.96
N ALA A 8 -16.17 7.37 -4.01
CA ALA A 8 -16.89 6.72 -2.92
C ALA A 8 -16.35 5.31 -2.61
N GLU A 9 -16.03 4.52 -3.63
CA GLU A 9 -15.39 3.20 -3.46
C GLU A 9 -13.98 3.34 -2.87
N LEU A 10 -13.18 4.31 -3.32
CA LEU A 10 -11.84 4.54 -2.77
C LEU A 10 -11.88 4.98 -1.30
N ARG A 11 -12.84 5.83 -0.92
CA ARG A 11 -13.07 6.23 0.46
C ARG A 11 -13.51 5.05 1.32
N ALA A 12 -14.49 4.26 0.86
CA ALA A 12 -14.94 3.07 1.57
C ALA A 12 -13.82 2.05 1.78
N LEU A 13 -12.97 1.85 0.77
CA LEU A 13 -11.77 1.03 0.87
C LEU A 13 -10.82 1.56 1.95
N TYR A 14 -10.55 2.86 1.98
CA TYR A 14 -9.64 3.46 2.97
C TYR A 14 -10.22 3.34 4.38
N ASP A 15 -11.48 3.72 4.56
CA ASP A 15 -12.19 3.68 5.83
C ASP A 15 -12.23 2.27 6.42
N LEU A 16 -12.28 1.24 5.58
CA LEU A 16 -12.19 -0.15 6.04
C LEU A 16 -10.75 -0.57 6.34
N ALA A 17 -9.78 -0.21 5.50
CA ALA A 17 -8.39 -0.62 5.63
C ALA A 17 -7.71 -0.10 6.92
N ILE A 18 -8.08 1.10 7.38
CA ILE A 18 -7.48 1.74 8.56
C ILE A 18 -7.77 1.02 9.89
N TYR A 19 -8.79 0.15 9.93
CA TYR A 19 -9.07 -0.64 11.12
C TYR A 19 -8.09 -1.78 11.36
N GLY A 20 -7.22 -2.08 10.38
CA GLY A 20 -6.20 -3.09 10.55
C GLY A 20 -5.08 -2.63 11.50
N PRO A 21 -4.63 -3.48 12.45
CA PRO A 21 -3.73 -3.05 13.51
C PRO A 21 -2.30 -2.83 13.01
N THR A 22 -1.63 -1.86 13.64
CA THR A 22 -0.18 -1.61 13.52
C THR A 22 0.45 -1.53 14.91
N SER A 23 1.75 -1.80 15.02
CA SER A 23 2.50 -1.69 16.28
C SER A 23 2.39 -0.28 16.83
N ALA A 24 1.93 -0.15 18.09
CA ALA A 24 1.65 1.13 18.75
C ALA A 24 0.72 2.06 17.94
N ASN A 25 -0.16 1.49 17.10
CA ASN A 25 -1.09 2.22 16.25
C ASN A 25 -0.43 3.30 15.37
N THR A 26 0.82 3.10 14.95
CA THR A 26 1.63 4.15 14.31
C THR A 26 1.19 4.51 12.89
N GLN A 27 0.44 3.64 12.21
CA GLN A 27 -0.16 3.88 10.89
C GLN A 27 0.74 4.61 9.87
N PRO A 28 1.94 4.08 9.56
CA PRO A 28 2.91 4.78 8.71
C PRO A 28 2.53 4.83 7.22
N ALA A 29 1.55 4.05 6.75
CA ALA A 29 1.21 4.04 5.33
C ALA A 29 0.72 5.40 4.81
N ARG A 30 1.13 5.76 3.60
CA ARG A 30 0.64 6.91 2.83
C ARG A 30 0.22 6.40 1.47
N ILE A 31 -1.04 6.62 1.11
CA ILE A 31 -1.63 6.04 -0.11
C ILE A 31 -1.96 7.16 -1.09
N LEU A 32 -1.41 7.10 -2.30
CA LEU A 32 -1.80 7.96 -3.41
C LEU A 32 -2.65 7.16 -4.39
N PHE A 33 -3.82 7.66 -4.76
CA PHE A 33 -4.68 7.06 -5.78
C PHE A 33 -4.51 7.82 -7.10
N LEU A 34 -3.86 7.20 -8.08
CA LEU A 34 -3.69 7.75 -9.43
C LEU A 34 -4.89 7.35 -10.28
N ALA A 35 -5.90 8.22 -10.34
CA ALA A 35 -7.17 7.98 -11.04
C ALA A 35 -7.27 8.66 -12.42
N SER A 36 -6.33 9.54 -12.77
CA SER A 36 -6.31 10.22 -14.07
C SER A 36 -5.24 9.65 -15.01
N ASP A 37 -5.43 9.83 -16.31
CA ASP A 37 -4.46 9.38 -17.31
C ASP A 37 -3.13 10.15 -17.20
N GLU A 38 -3.17 11.43 -16.83
CA GLU A 38 -1.97 12.23 -16.57
C GLU A 38 -1.19 11.70 -15.38
N ALA A 39 -1.88 11.34 -14.29
CA ALA A 39 -1.25 10.76 -13.11
C ALA A 39 -0.61 9.39 -13.43
N LYS A 40 -1.32 8.53 -14.17
CA LYS A 40 -0.78 7.24 -14.63
C LYS A 40 0.37 7.41 -15.63
N ALA A 41 0.35 8.44 -16.47
CA ALA A 41 1.43 8.76 -17.39
C ALA A 41 2.72 9.15 -16.66
N ARG A 42 2.62 9.85 -15.52
CA ARG A 42 3.76 10.16 -14.62
C ARG A 42 4.35 8.92 -13.96
N LEU A 43 3.53 7.90 -13.67
CA LEU A 43 4.00 6.61 -13.13
C LEU A 43 4.73 5.76 -14.17
N LYS A 44 4.30 5.80 -15.43
CA LYS A 44 4.79 4.92 -16.51
C LYS A 44 6.33 4.80 -16.61
N PRO A 45 7.14 5.88 -16.50
CA PRO A 45 8.61 5.79 -16.59
C PRO A 45 9.26 4.99 -15.46
N ALA A 46 8.56 4.77 -14.34
CA ALA A 46 9.04 3.97 -13.21
C ALA A 46 8.62 2.50 -13.30
N LEU A 47 7.69 2.10 -14.19
CA LEU A 47 7.24 0.72 -14.28
C LEU A 47 8.25 -0.16 -15.05
N MET A 48 8.46 -1.39 -14.56
CA MET A 48 9.13 -2.42 -15.36
C MET A 48 8.20 -2.90 -16.48
N GLU A 49 8.77 -3.37 -17.59
CA GLU A 49 8.03 -3.77 -18.80
C GLU A 49 6.85 -4.72 -18.51
N GLY A 50 7.08 -5.75 -17.68
CA GLY A 50 6.06 -6.74 -17.32
C GLY A 50 4.84 -6.18 -16.56
N ASN A 51 4.95 -4.97 -16.00
CA ASN A 51 3.88 -4.31 -15.26
C ASN A 51 3.22 -3.15 -16.01
N LEU A 52 3.63 -2.84 -17.25
CA LEU A 52 2.98 -1.79 -18.05
C LEU A 52 1.48 -2.02 -18.26
N LYS A 53 1.05 -3.30 -18.27
CA LYS A 53 -0.38 -3.68 -18.33
C LYS A 53 -1.22 -3.11 -17.17
N ALA A 54 -0.61 -2.74 -16.05
CA ALA A 54 -1.30 -2.13 -14.92
C ALA A 54 -1.92 -0.77 -15.26
N LEU A 55 -1.38 -0.05 -16.25
CA LEU A 55 -1.88 1.26 -16.69
C LEU A 55 -3.29 1.20 -17.29
N ALA A 56 -3.75 0.00 -17.70
CA ALA A 56 -5.12 -0.24 -18.13
C ALA A 56 -6.13 -0.20 -16.97
N ALA A 57 -5.68 -0.31 -15.72
CA ALA A 57 -6.57 -0.18 -14.58
C ALA A 57 -7.11 1.25 -14.45
N PRO A 58 -8.37 1.43 -14.02
CA PRO A 58 -8.93 2.76 -13.80
C PRO A 58 -8.19 3.53 -12.71
N VAL A 59 -7.67 2.84 -11.69
CA VAL A 59 -6.87 3.45 -10.62
C VAL A 59 -5.62 2.64 -10.34
N ILE A 60 -4.50 3.31 -10.11
CA ILE A 60 -3.31 2.71 -9.50
C ILE A 60 -3.06 3.38 -8.15
N ALA A 61 -3.08 2.59 -7.07
CA ALA A 61 -2.66 3.04 -5.77
C ALA A 61 -1.15 2.87 -5.59
N ILE A 62 -0.46 3.90 -5.08
CA ILE A 62 0.90 3.81 -4.57
C ILE A 62 0.81 3.70 -3.06
N ILE A 63 1.34 2.62 -2.50
CA ILE A 63 1.41 2.40 -1.06
C ILE A 63 2.84 2.76 -0.63
N GLY A 64 3.00 3.94 -0.03
CA GLY A 64 4.24 4.40 0.58
C GLY A 64 4.22 4.27 2.11
N TYR A 65 5.38 4.53 2.73
CA TYR A 65 5.55 4.56 4.18
C TYR A 65 6.32 5.80 4.61
N ASP A 66 5.74 6.50 5.58
CA ASP A 66 6.28 7.71 6.18
C ASP A 66 7.41 7.37 7.15
N LEU A 67 8.59 7.96 6.94
CA LEU A 67 9.77 7.85 7.80
C LEU A 67 9.65 8.76 9.03
N GLU A 68 8.76 9.74 9.02
CA GLU A 68 8.45 10.60 10.17
C GLU A 68 7.14 10.21 10.85
N PHE A 69 6.63 8.99 10.62
CA PHE A 69 5.36 8.51 11.21
C PHE A 69 5.25 8.75 12.72
N TYR A 70 6.39 8.72 13.42
CA TYR A 70 6.47 8.87 14.87
C TYR A 70 6.01 10.25 15.34
N GLU A 71 6.00 11.27 14.47
CA GLU A 71 5.40 12.58 14.73
C GLU A 71 3.90 12.49 15.03
N LYS A 72 3.21 11.47 14.52
CA LYS A 72 1.77 11.23 14.75
C LYS A 72 1.46 10.41 16.00
N ILE A 73 2.46 9.87 16.70
CA ILE A 73 2.25 9.03 17.90
C ILE A 73 1.42 9.75 18.98
N PRO A 74 1.64 11.04 19.31
CA PRO A 74 0.80 11.72 20.29
C PRO A 74 -0.70 11.74 19.92
N GLN A 75 -1.01 11.75 18.63
CA GLN A 75 -2.38 11.71 18.11
C GLN A 75 -2.93 10.27 18.07
N LEU A 76 -2.13 9.31 17.57
CA LEU A 76 -2.61 7.97 17.24
C LEU A 76 -2.44 6.97 18.38
N PHE A 77 -1.56 7.24 19.34
CA PHE A 77 -1.33 6.44 20.54
C PHE A 77 -1.29 7.32 21.80
N PRO A 78 -2.41 8.01 22.11
CA PRO A 78 -2.45 9.02 23.17
C PRO A 78 -2.26 8.44 24.58
N HIS A 79 -2.35 7.11 24.74
CA HIS A 79 -2.05 6.44 26.01
C HIS A 79 -0.55 6.48 26.37
N ALA A 80 0.34 6.67 25.38
CA ALA A 80 1.77 6.80 25.59
C ALA A 80 2.40 7.75 24.54
N PRO A 81 2.16 9.07 24.62
CA PRO A 81 2.62 10.03 23.63
C PRO A 81 4.15 10.10 23.52
N GLY A 82 4.86 9.84 24.64
CA GLY A 82 6.33 9.75 24.68
C GLY A 82 6.91 8.53 23.97
N PHE A 83 6.08 7.60 23.47
CA PHE A 83 6.57 6.47 22.68
C PHE A 83 7.26 6.92 21.37
N LYS A 84 7.03 8.16 20.94
CA LYS A 84 7.79 8.82 19.88
C LYS A 84 9.30 8.82 20.12
N ASP A 85 9.72 9.02 21.37
CA ASP A 85 11.13 9.15 21.75
C ASP A 85 11.93 7.88 21.46
N LEU A 86 11.25 6.72 21.42
CA LEU A 86 11.85 5.46 21.00
C LEU A 86 12.46 5.58 19.59
N PHE A 87 11.75 6.21 18.66
CA PHE A 87 12.19 6.35 17.27
C PHE A 87 13.18 7.49 17.10
N VAL A 88 12.96 8.62 17.79
CA VAL A 88 13.90 9.77 17.78
C VAL A 88 15.27 9.36 18.30
N ASN A 89 15.32 8.59 19.40
CA ASN A 89 16.58 8.16 20.01
C ASN A 89 17.22 6.97 19.30
N ASN A 90 16.50 6.28 18.40
CA ASN A 90 16.96 5.08 17.71
C ASN A 90 16.60 5.13 16.22
N PRO A 91 17.24 6.00 15.41
CA PRO A 91 16.89 6.20 14.00
C PRO A 91 16.96 4.92 13.16
N GLY A 92 17.83 3.97 13.53
CA GLY A 92 17.91 2.66 12.86
C GLY A 92 16.65 1.80 12.96
N MET A 93 15.70 2.12 13.85
CA MET A 93 14.41 1.41 13.96
C MET A 93 13.30 2.00 13.09
N VAL A 94 13.47 3.24 12.59
CA VAL A 94 12.43 3.98 11.88
C VAL A 94 11.99 3.24 10.61
N GLU A 95 12.91 3.00 9.68
CA GLU A 95 12.59 2.41 8.39
C GLU A 95 12.08 0.96 8.51
N PRO A 96 12.71 0.06 9.31
CA PRO A 96 12.17 -1.28 9.52
C PRO A 96 10.76 -1.29 10.14
N HIS A 97 10.46 -0.36 11.07
CA HIS A 97 9.14 -0.24 11.67
C HIS A 97 8.11 0.30 10.68
N ALA A 98 8.44 1.38 9.96
CA ALA A 98 7.57 1.99 8.96
C ALA A 98 7.26 1.01 7.81
N PHE A 99 8.29 0.34 7.28
CA PHE A 99 8.14 -0.63 6.20
C PHE A 99 7.25 -1.81 6.61
N ARG A 100 7.50 -2.44 7.77
CA ARG A 100 6.70 -3.58 8.24
C ARG A 100 5.23 -3.20 8.46
N ASN A 101 4.99 -2.10 9.16
CA ASN A 101 3.62 -1.70 9.51
C ASN A 101 2.85 -1.16 8.29
N SER A 102 3.50 -0.51 7.33
CA SER A 102 2.86 -0.15 6.06
C SER A 102 2.58 -1.37 5.18
N ALA A 103 3.42 -2.42 5.22
CA ALA A 103 3.13 -3.68 4.53
C ALA A 103 1.88 -4.37 5.12
N LEU A 104 1.71 -4.33 6.44
CA LEU A 104 0.46 -4.78 7.09
C LEU A 104 -0.74 -3.97 6.61
N GLN A 105 -0.64 -2.63 6.63
CA GLN A 105 -1.69 -1.75 6.10
C GLN A 105 -2.00 -2.02 4.62
N GLY A 106 -0.98 -2.29 3.82
CA GLY A 106 -1.12 -2.72 2.43
C GLY A 106 -1.84 -4.06 2.28
N ALA A 107 -1.58 -5.03 3.15
CA ALA A 107 -2.31 -6.30 3.17
C ALA A 107 -3.78 -6.10 3.55
N TYR A 108 -4.07 -5.24 4.52
CA TYR A 108 -5.44 -4.87 4.89
C TYR A 108 -6.15 -4.15 3.76
N PHE A 109 -5.47 -3.23 3.07
CA PHE A 109 -5.96 -2.55 1.87
C PHE A 109 -6.37 -3.55 0.79
N ILE A 110 -5.58 -4.60 0.54
CA ILE A 110 -5.90 -5.63 -0.45
C ILE A 110 -7.18 -6.39 -0.06
N LEU A 111 -7.36 -6.71 1.22
CA LEU A 111 -8.59 -7.37 1.69
C LEU A 111 -9.78 -6.41 1.67
N ALA A 112 -9.60 -5.16 2.07
CA ALA A 112 -10.61 -4.13 2.08
C ALA A 112 -11.11 -3.80 0.68
N ALA A 113 -10.20 -3.68 -0.31
CA ALA A 113 -10.57 -3.51 -1.72
C ALA A 113 -11.54 -4.59 -2.19
N ARG A 114 -11.22 -5.86 -1.91
CA ARG A 114 -12.11 -6.99 -2.24
C ARG A 114 -13.44 -6.93 -1.48
N ALA A 115 -13.40 -6.55 -0.21
CA ALA A 115 -14.60 -6.45 0.62
C ALA A 115 -15.57 -5.37 0.13
N VAL A 116 -15.07 -4.28 -0.44
CA VAL A 116 -15.91 -3.23 -1.05
C VAL A 116 -16.26 -3.50 -2.52
N GLY A 117 -15.91 -4.68 -3.06
CA GLY A 117 -16.28 -5.12 -4.41
C GLY A 117 -15.26 -4.77 -5.51
N LEU A 118 -14.07 -4.28 -5.16
CA LEU A 118 -12.99 -4.00 -6.11
C LEU A 118 -12.06 -5.21 -6.29
N ASP A 119 -11.60 -5.40 -7.51
CA ASP A 119 -10.43 -6.23 -7.81
C ASP A 119 -9.15 -5.44 -7.57
N VAL A 120 -8.12 -6.15 -7.13
CA VAL A 120 -6.83 -5.55 -6.75
C VAL A 120 -5.65 -6.43 -7.17
N GLY A 121 -4.67 -5.80 -7.84
CA GLY A 121 -3.44 -6.42 -8.30
C GLY A 121 -2.20 -5.74 -7.71
N PRO A 122 -1.65 -6.21 -6.58
CA PRO A 122 -0.42 -5.66 -6.00
C PRO A 122 0.82 -6.06 -6.80
N MET A 123 1.79 -5.16 -6.93
CA MET A 123 3.00 -5.33 -7.73
C MET A 123 4.21 -4.62 -7.10
N SER A 124 5.39 -5.23 -7.23
CA SER A 124 6.68 -4.64 -6.81
C SER A 124 7.64 -4.37 -7.98
N GLY A 125 7.26 -4.69 -9.21
CA GLY A 125 8.12 -4.51 -10.40
C GLY A 125 8.07 -3.08 -10.92
N PHE A 126 8.74 -2.18 -10.20
CA PHE A 126 8.94 -0.76 -10.54
C PHE A 126 10.29 -0.28 -9.99
N ASP A 127 10.76 0.86 -10.47
CA ASP A 127 11.92 1.58 -9.97
C ASP A 127 11.50 2.48 -8.80
N ALA A 128 11.80 2.06 -7.57
CA ALA A 128 11.38 2.77 -6.36
C ALA A 128 11.99 4.18 -6.28
N ALA A 129 13.25 4.37 -6.71
CA ALA A 129 13.90 5.67 -6.64
C ALA A 129 13.24 6.69 -7.58
N LYS A 130 12.88 6.27 -8.80
CA LYS A 130 12.12 7.12 -9.72
C LYS A 130 10.72 7.44 -9.20
N LEU A 131 10.05 6.45 -8.63
CA LEU A 131 8.70 6.61 -8.13
C LEU A 131 8.68 7.55 -6.91
N ASP A 132 9.62 7.36 -5.98
CA ASP A 132 9.77 8.23 -4.80
C ASP A 132 10.11 9.67 -5.22
N ALA A 133 11.04 9.86 -6.16
CA ALA A 133 11.36 11.20 -6.67
C ALA A 133 10.16 11.91 -7.32
N GLU A 134 9.28 11.17 -7.99
CA GLU A 134 8.13 11.71 -8.69
C GLU A 134 6.94 12.02 -7.77
N PHE A 135 6.66 11.13 -6.81
CA PHE A 135 5.44 11.16 -6.01
C PHE A 135 5.66 11.54 -4.55
N PHE A 136 6.89 11.43 -4.05
CA PHE A 136 7.30 11.76 -2.67
C PHE A 136 8.62 12.56 -2.65
N PRO A 137 8.69 13.73 -3.35
CA PRO A 137 9.94 14.44 -3.60
C PRO A 137 10.61 15.03 -2.36
N ASP A 138 9.91 15.11 -1.23
CA ASP A 138 10.48 15.57 0.05
C ASP A 138 11.31 14.50 0.77
N GLY A 139 11.30 13.26 0.27
CA GLY A 139 12.06 12.14 0.81
C GLY A 139 11.55 11.61 2.15
N LYS A 140 10.40 12.10 2.63
CA LYS A 140 9.79 11.65 3.90
C LYS A 140 9.05 10.34 3.74
N VAL A 141 8.55 10.06 2.54
CA VAL A 141 7.83 8.84 2.22
C VAL A 141 8.65 8.06 1.19
N LYS A 142 8.78 6.75 1.44
CA LYS A 142 9.35 5.81 0.48
C LYS A 142 8.27 4.84 0.00
N THR A 143 8.38 4.35 -1.22
CA THR A 143 7.40 3.42 -1.78
C THR A 143 7.60 2.01 -1.25
N ASN A 144 6.51 1.36 -0.84
CA ASN A 144 6.48 -0.06 -0.49
C ASN A 144 6.13 -0.90 -1.74
N PHE A 145 4.92 -0.71 -2.26
CA PHE A 145 4.44 -1.37 -3.48
C PHE A 145 3.32 -0.56 -4.16
N ILE A 146 2.92 -0.94 -5.36
CA ILE A 146 1.77 -0.35 -6.07
C ILE A 146 0.66 -1.39 -6.23
N ALA A 147 -0.59 -0.94 -6.36
CA ALA A 147 -1.73 -1.81 -6.57
C ALA A 147 -2.67 -1.25 -7.65
N ALA A 148 -2.89 -2.02 -8.71
CA ALA A 148 -3.93 -1.72 -9.67
C ALA A 148 -5.31 -2.03 -9.06
N LEU A 149 -6.27 -1.12 -9.18
CA LEU A 149 -7.64 -1.25 -8.69
C LEU A 149 -8.62 -1.11 -9.86
N GLY A 150 -9.70 -1.89 -9.82
CA GLY A 150 -10.78 -1.80 -10.80
C GLY A 150 -11.85 -2.87 -10.62
N HIS A 151 -12.76 -2.97 -11.57
CA HIS A 151 -13.69 -4.09 -11.67
C HIS A 151 -13.16 -5.05 -12.75
N GLY A 152 -12.63 -6.19 -12.31
CA GLY A 152 -12.04 -7.20 -13.16
C GLY A 152 -13.07 -7.84 -14.08
N ASP A 153 -12.59 -8.33 -15.22
CA ASP A 153 -13.39 -9.18 -16.10
C ASP A 153 -13.14 -10.64 -15.68
N PRO A 154 -14.12 -11.33 -15.05
CA PRO A 154 -13.92 -12.69 -14.54
C PRO A 154 -13.48 -13.69 -15.61
N SER A 155 -13.80 -13.44 -16.89
CA SER A 155 -13.39 -14.30 -18.00
C SER A 155 -11.89 -14.24 -18.33
N LYS A 156 -11.20 -13.19 -17.84
CA LYS A 156 -9.76 -12.94 -18.05
C LYS A 156 -8.91 -13.26 -16.84
N VAL A 157 -9.55 -13.66 -15.73
CA VAL A 157 -8.84 -14.01 -14.49
C VAL A 157 -8.24 -15.40 -14.63
N MET A 158 -6.93 -15.49 -14.45
CA MET A 158 -6.23 -16.78 -14.41
C MET A 158 -6.67 -17.58 -13.18
N PRO A 159 -6.69 -18.92 -13.24
CA PRO A 159 -6.95 -19.75 -12.08
C PRO A 159 -6.03 -19.40 -10.91
N ARG A 160 -6.53 -19.60 -9.68
CA ARG A 160 -5.76 -19.35 -8.46
C ARG A 160 -4.47 -20.18 -8.49
N LEU A 161 -3.33 -19.50 -8.33
CA LEU A 161 -2.02 -20.15 -8.22
C LEU A 161 -1.93 -21.07 -6.97
N PRO A 162 -0.99 -22.03 -6.93
CA PRO A 162 -0.78 -22.88 -5.76
C PRO A 162 -0.56 -22.10 -4.45
N ARG A 163 -0.79 -22.76 -3.31
CA ARG A 163 -0.46 -22.26 -1.97
C ARG A 163 0.37 -23.33 -1.25
N LEU A 164 1.32 -22.91 -0.43
CA LEU A 164 2.10 -23.84 0.38
C LEU A 164 1.15 -24.64 1.29
N PRO A 165 1.34 -25.97 1.41
CA PRO A 165 0.65 -26.76 2.41
C PRO A 165 1.15 -26.37 3.81
N PHE A 166 0.36 -26.70 4.84
CA PHE A 166 0.66 -26.32 6.22
C PHE A 166 2.04 -26.80 6.67
N GLU A 167 2.39 -28.03 6.30
CA GLU A 167 3.60 -28.74 6.69
C GLU A 167 4.88 -28.10 6.14
N GLU A 168 4.78 -27.32 5.07
CA GLU A 168 5.90 -26.54 4.51
C GLU A 168 5.92 -25.10 5.03
N GLY A 169 4.75 -24.50 5.25
CA GLY A 169 4.63 -23.08 5.62
C GLY A 169 4.55 -22.79 7.13
N ALA A 170 4.24 -23.78 7.96
CA ALA A 170 3.95 -23.59 9.38
C ALA A 170 4.29 -24.83 10.23
N LYS A 171 4.48 -24.62 11.55
CA LYS A 171 4.75 -25.68 12.53
C LYS A 171 4.11 -25.34 13.88
N ILE A 172 3.53 -26.34 14.54
CA ILE A 172 3.10 -26.26 15.94
C ILE A 172 4.27 -26.73 16.82
N LEU A 173 4.61 -25.96 17.86
CA LEU A 173 5.65 -26.26 18.84
C LEU A 173 5.04 -26.42 20.23
#